data_AF-F6QNK0-F1
#
_entry.id   AF-F6QNK0-F1
#
_cell.length_a   1.000
_cell.length_b   1.000
_cell.length_c   1.000
_cell.angle_alpha   90.00
_cell.angle_beta   90.00
_cell.angle_gamma   90.00
#
_symmetry.space_group_name_H-M   'P 1'
#
loop_
_entity.id
_entity.type
_entity.pdbx_description
1 polymer ?
#
loop_
_entity_poly.entity_id
_entity_poly.type
_entity_poly.pdbx_seq_one_letter_code
_entity_poly.pdbx_strand_id
1 'polypeptide(L)'
;MTSTAPVEETRKFAVFSQESIQIYAESLGITDLPDAVKQTLAEDVSYRLRELVSKSTTFLRHARRKRLLANDVNRALYWSDTPAIHGSSNTLDFKQVADVHVPIDPTINLRDEIFDIELRPASSSTLSSVDVSCDKEEPMQLSEQSELDSEQETEVRLQPNTDQFTKYYSTLVESLLTDNKPVFCEMLTDLRSNPRVAPCVPYFVTFLTKASLVSHDLDKLSWMLYTMKAMLMNPNLSLVDYLNPLLSSAMYCVLEPLAASIN
;
A
#
# COMPACT_ATOMS: atom_id res chain seq x y z
N MET A 1 33.11 -12.79 -37.37
CA MET A 1 32.02 -12.45 -36.42
C MET A 1 32.35 -13.13 -35.12
N THR A 2 32.83 -12.35 -34.16
CA THR A 2 33.34 -12.80 -32.86
C THR A 2 32.18 -13.28 -31.98
N SER A 3 32.24 -14.56 -31.60
CA SER A 3 31.33 -15.19 -30.65
C SER A 3 31.61 -14.66 -29.24
N THR A 4 30.79 -13.73 -28.76
CA THR A 4 30.76 -13.33 -27.34
C THR A 4 30.09 -14.43 -26.54
N ALA A 5 30.89 -15.27 -25.88
CA ALA A 5 30.42 -16.18 -24.84
C ALA A 5 29.86 -15.37 -23.66
N PRO A 6 28.81 -15.86 -22.98
CA PRO A 6 28.27 -15.18 -21.80
C PRO A 6 29.33 -15.22 -20.70
N VAL A 7 29.67 -14.04 -20.17
CA VAL A 7 30.52 -13.92 -18.97
C VAL A 7 29.72 -14.51 -17.82
N GLU A 8 30.13 -15.70 -17.35
CA GLU A 8 29.66 -16.24 -16.08
C GLU A 8 30.08 -15.27 -14.98
N GLU A 9 29.14 -14.44 -14.52
CA GLU A 9 29.29 -13.68 -13.28
C GLU A 9 29.37 -14.67 -12.12
N THR A 10 30.57 -15.18 -11.87
CA THR A 10 30.87 -15.93 -10.65
C THR A 10 30.58 -14.98 -9.49
N ARG A 11 29.49 -15.23 -8.78
CA ARG A 11 29.16 -14.49 -7.54
C ARG A 11 30.33 -14.71 -6.58
N LYS A 12 31.22 -13.72 -6.48
CA LYS A 12 32.27 -13.71 -5.47
C LYS A 12 31.60 -13.57 -4.12
N PHE A 13 31.47 -14.68 -3.40
CA PHE A 13 31.02 -14.67 -2.02
C PHE A 13 32.12 -14.05 -1.16
N ALA A 14 31.71 -13.26 -0.17
CA ALA A 14 32.64 -12.82 0.87
C ALA A 14 33.17 -14.07 1.60
N VAL A 15 34.49 -14.17 1.72
CA VAL A 15 35.18 -15.24 2.44
C VAL A 15 35.77 -14.64 3.71
N PHE A 16 35.66 -15.36 4.82
CA PHE A 16 36.24 -15.01 6.10
C PHE A 16 37.77 -14.95 6.00
N SER A 17 38.41 -13.97 6.64
CA SER A 17 39.86 -13.78 6.50
C SER A 17 40.64 -14.89 7.21
N GLN A 18 41.69 -15.38 6.55
CA GLN A 18 42.64 -16.33 7.14
C GLN A 18 43.42 -15.68 8.30
N GLU A 19 43.67 -14.36 8.24
CA GLU A 19 44.31 -13.60 9.31
C GLU A 19 43.42 -13.59 10.56
N SER A 20 42.10 -13.46 10.41
CA SER A 20 41.17 -13.51 11.54
C SER A 20 41.19 -14.87 12.25
N ILE A 21 41.43 -15.96 11.52
CA ILE A 21 41.58 -17.31 12.09
C ILE A 21 42.90 -17.44 12.84
N GLN A 22 43.97 -16.90 12.28
CA GLN A 22 45.27 -16.85 12.95
C GLN A 22 45.20 -16.07 14.26
N ILE A 23 44.60 -14.87 14.25
CA ILE A 23 44.41 -14.04 15.47
C ILE A 23 43.58 -14.79 16.52
N TYR A 24 42.52 -15.50 16.10
CA TYR A 24 41.72 -16.31 17.01
C TYR A 24 42.53 -17.49 17.59
N ALA A 25 43.34 -18.17 16.78
CA ALA A 25 44.22 -19.25 17.24
C ALA A 25 45.28 -18.75 18.26
N GLU A 26 45.88 -17.59 18.00
CA GLU A 26 46.83 -16.94 18.90
C GLU A 26 46.19 -16.58 20.25
N SER A 27 44.92 -16.16 20.24
CA SER A 27 44.16 -15.90 21.48
C SER A 27 43.99 -17.15 22.37
N LEU A 28 44.07 -18.34 21.77
CA LEU A 28 44.04 -19.64 22.45
C LEU A 28 45.46 -20.16 22.76
N GLY A 29 46.52 -19.41 22.44
CA GLY A 29 47.91 -19.78 22.63
C GLY A 29 48.52 -20.64 21.51
N ILE A 30 47.84 -20.76 20.36
CA ILE A 30 48.34 -21.49 19.18
C ILE A 30 48.94 -20.48 18.21
N THR A 31 50.27 -20.40 18.15
CA THR A 31 50.98 -19.35 17.38
C THR A 31 51.30 -19.73 15.94
N ASP A 32 51.42 -21.02 15.62
CA ASP A 32 51.84 -21.48 14.30
C ASP A 32 50.79 -22.42 13.70
N LEU A 33 49.77 -21.85 13.05
CA LEU A 33 48.71 -22.60 12.38
C LEU A 33 49.02 -22.72 10.89
N PRO A 34 49.10 -23.96 10.33
CA PRO A 34 49.41 -24.16 8.92
C PRO A 34 48.44 -23.45 7.97
N ASP A 35 48.94 -22.91 6.86
CA ASP A 35 48.15 -22.16 5.86
C ASP A 35 46.97 -22.97 5.30
N ALA A 36 47.17 -24.27 5.06
CA ALA A 36 46.10 -25.16 4.62
C ALA A 36 44.93 -25.22 5.62
N VAL A 37 45.23 -25.24 6.93
CA VAL A 37 44.21 -25.29 7.99
C VAL A 37 43.47 -23.96 8.08
N LYS A 38 44.20 -22.83 7.99
CA LYS A 38 43.60 -21.49 7.94
C LYS A 38 42.62 -21.35 6.78
N GLN A 39 43.02 -21.82 5.59
CA GLN A 39 42.15 -21.78 4.42
C GLN A 39 40.88 -22.63 4.60
N THR A 40 41.02 -23.89 5.03
CA THR A 40 39.85 -24.77 5.19
C THR A 40 38.88 -24.26 6.26
N LEU A 41 39.40 -23.75 7.39
CA LEU A 41 38.56 -23.15 8.43
C LEU A 41 37.87 -21.87 7.94
N ALA A 42 38.53 -21.04 7.14
CA ALA A 42 37.92 -19.85 6.55
C ALA A 42 36.73 -20.19 5.68
N GLU A 43 36.86 -21.22 4.85
CA GLU A 43 35.80 -21.70 3.99
C GLU A 43 34.62 -22.26 4.80
N ASP A 44 34.87 -23.07 5.83
CA ASP A 44 33.82 -23.62 6.71
C ASP A 44 33.07 -22.54 7.49
N VAL A 45 33.79 -21.59 8.11
CA VAL A 45 33.17 -20.45 8.82
C VAL A 45 32.31 -19.62 7.87
N SER A 46 32.81 -19.36 6.66
CA SER A 46 32.06 -18.63 5.64
C SER A 46 30.80 -19.36 5.20
N TYR A 47 30.83 -20.69 5.13
CA TYR A 47 29.66 -21.51 4.84
C TYR A 47 28.62 -21.42 5.96
N ARG A 48 29.05 -21.64 7.21
CA ARG A 48 28.16 -21.59 8.39
C ARG A 48 27.51 -20.22 8.58
N LEU A 49 28.24 -19.13 8.36
CA LEU A 49 27.69 -17.77 8.40
C LEU A 49 26.61 -17.56 7.34
N ARG A 50 26.84 -18.02 6.10
CA ARG A 50 25.85 -17.92 5.02
C ARG A 50 24.61 -18.75 5.31
N GLU A 51 24.79 -19.95 5.83
CA GLU A 51 23.69 -20.82 6.24
C GLU A 51 22.85 -20.16 7.35
N LEU A 52 23.50 -19.61 8.38
CA LEU A 52 22.85 -18.92 9.49
C LEU A 52 22.07 -17.69 9.00
N VAL A 53 22.67 -16.86 8.15
CA VAL A 53 21.99 -15.68 7.57
C VAL A 53 20.79 -16.12 6.73
N SER A 54 20.94 -17.15 5.89
CA SER A 54 19.86 -17.70 5.09
C SER A 54 18.68 -18.15 5.98
N LYS A 55 18.94 -18.95 7.02
CA LYS A 55 17.93 -19.35 8.02
C LYS A 55 17.28 -18.13 8.68
N SER A 56 18.07 -17.15 9.08
CA SER A 56 17.57 -15.92 9.74
C SER A 56 16.64 -15.11 8.83
N THR A 57 16.91 -15.06 7.51
CA THR A 57 16.04 -14.36 6.55
C THR A 57 14.66 -14.99 6.41
N THR A 58 14.50 -16.29 6.71
CA THR A 58 13.18 -16.94 6.72
C THR A 58 12.30 -16.37 7.84
N PHE A 59 12.84 -16.18 9.05
CA PHE A 59 12.12 -15.55 10.17
C PHE A 59 11.74 -14.10 9.87
N LEU A 60 12.63 -13.35 9.22
CA LEU A 60 12.36 -11.99 8.74
C LEU A 60 11.16 -11.95 7.79
N ARG A 61 11.11 -12.86 6.80
CA ARG A 61 10.02 -12.94 5.82
C ARG A 61 8.71 -13.34 6.47
N HIS A 62 8.73 -14.35 7.36
CA HIS A 62 7.54 -14.77 8.10
C HIS A 62 7.00 -13.67 9.04
N ALA A 63 7.88 -12.82 9.56
CA ALA A 63 7.50 -11.66 10.36
C ALA A 63 7.05 -10.45 9.53
N ARG A 64 7.02 -10.54 8.19
CA ARG A 64 6.72 -9.43 7.25
C ARG A 64 7.58 -8.18 7.48
N ARG A 65 8.81 -8.36 7.97
CA ARG A 65 9.77 -7.28 8.18
C ARG A 65 10.75 -7.22 7.03
N LYS A 66 11.34 -6.04 6.79
CA LYS A 66 12.46 -5.86 5.84
C LYS A 66 13.83 -5.81 6.53
N ARG A 67 13.85 -5.56 7.85
CA ARG A 67 15.07 -5.45 8.66
C ARG A 67 15.28 -6.72 9.49
N LEU A 68 16.47 -7.29 9.39
CA LEU A 68 16.91 -8.43 10.19
C LEU A 68 17.23 -7.97 11.61
N LEU A 69 16.68 -8.67 12.60
CA LEU A 69 16.89 -8.37 14.01
C LEU A 69 17.77 -9.44 14.64
N ALA A 70 18.45 -9.09 15.75
CA ALA A 70 19.20 -10.05 16.54
C ALA A 70 18.34 -11.24 17.00
N ASN A 71 17.05 -11.01 17.27
CA ASN A 71 16.09 -12.07 17.59
C ASN A 71 15.88 -13.07 16.43
N ASP A 72 15.97 -12.64 15.17
CA ASP A 72 15.86 -13.55 14.02
C ASP A 72 17.08 -14.49 13.95
N VAL A 73 18.26 -13.94 14.24
CA VAL A 73 19.52 -14.70 14.30
C VAL A 73 19.52 -15.64 15.50
N ASN A 74 19.12 -15.18 16.69
CA ASN A 74 19.02 -16.00 17.89
C ASN A 74 18.03 -17.16 17.74
N ARG A 75 16.92 -16.94 17.01
CA ARG A 75 16.05 -18.04 16.61
C ARG A 75 16.82 -19.00 15.72
N ALA A 76 17.43 -18.52 14.64
CA ALA A 76 18.16 -19.37 13.70
C ALA A 76 19.27 -20.23 14.36
N LEU A 77 19.95 -19.69 15.39
CA LEU A 77 20.98 -20.40 16.16
C LEU A 77 20.48 -21.67 16.86
N TYR A 78 19.19 -21.73 17.21
CA TYR A 78 18.59 -22.92 17.83
C TYR A 78 18.75 -24.18 16.97
N TRP A 79 18.74 -24.05 15.64
CA TRP A 79 18.93 -25.16 14.69
C TRP A 79 20.39 -25.35 14.25
N SER A 80 21.32 -24.65 14.90
CA SER A 80 22.76 -24.70 14.61
C SER A 80 23.57 -25.26 15.78
N ASP A 81 22.91 -25.87 16.77
CA ASP A 81 23.51 -26.41 18.01
C ASP A 81 24.37 -25.39 18.79
N THR A 82 24.04 -24.10 18.66
CA THR A 82 24.74 -23.00 19.32
C THR A 82 23.81 -22.34 20.34
N PRO A 83 24.29 -22.02 21.55
CA PRO A 83 23.49 -21.30 22.54
C PRO A 83 23.10 -19.90 22.03
N ALA A 84 22.01 -19.36 22.58
CA ALA A 84 21.56 -18.01 22.26
C ALA A 84 22.61 -16.97 22.67
N ILE A 85 22.81 -15.96 21.82
CA ILE A 85 23.73 -14.85 22.09
C ILE A 85 22.94 -13.72 22.75
N HIS A 86 23.35 -13.35 23.96
CA HIS A 86 22.73 -12.27 24.73
C HIS A 86 23.58 -10.99 24.66
N GLY A 87 22.98 -9.86 25.03
CA GLY A 87 23.69 -8.57 25.04
C GLY A 87 23.81 -7.88 23.69
N SER A 88 23.06 -8.31 22.67
CA SER A 88 23.03 -7.64 21.37
C SER A 88 22.28 -6.31 21.47
N SER A 89 23.01 -5.20 21.51
CA SER A 89 22.44 -3.85 21.36
C SER A 89 22.10 -3.55 19.89
N ASN A 90 21.18 -2.61 19.66
CA ASN A 90 20.88 -2.11 18.31
C ASN A 90 22.01 -1.24 17.74
N THR A 91 22.87 -0.71 18.61
CA THR A 91 24.02 0.13 18.28
C THR A 91 25.23 -0.39 19.04
N LEU A 92 26.27 -0.78 18.30
CA LEU A 92 27.59 -1.08 18.84
C LEU A 92 28.55 -0.08 18.23
N ASP A 93 29.12 0.77 19.07
CA ASP A 93 30.14 1.70 18.65
C ASP A 93 31.50 1.02 18.78
N PHE A 94 32.31 1.12 17.73
CA PHE A 94 33.66 0.56 17.70
C PHE A 94 34.67 1.69 17.68
N LYS A 95 35.73 1.55 18.49
CA LYS A 95 36.89 2.42 18.46
C LYS A 95 38.06 1.68 17.86
N GLN A 96 38.71 2.28 16.88
CA GLN A 96 39.96 1.76 16.33
C GLN A 96 41.10 2.01 17.31
N VAL A 97 41.81 0.95 17.67
CA VAL A 97 43.02 0.98 18.50
C VAL A 97 44.11 0.23 17.73
N ALA A 98 45.10 0.96 17.23
CA ALA A 98 46.04 0.47 16.22
C ALA A 98 45.29 -0.07 14.97
N ASP A 99 45.54 -1.32 14.58
CA ASP A 99 44.91 -1.97 13.43
C ASP A 99 43.68 -2.83 13.80
N VAL A 100 43.19 -2.72 15.05
CA VAL A 100 42.07 -3.52 15.56
C VAL A 100 40.90 -2.64 15.97
N HIS A 101 39.68 -3.10 15.69
CA HIS A 101 38.45 -2.43 16.12
C HIS A 101 37.95 -3.07 17.41
N VAL A 102 37.85 -2.28 18.47
CA VAL A 102 37.43 -2.73 19.80
C VAL A 102 36.06 -2.12 20.12
N PRO A 103 35.09 -2.90 20.62
CA PRO A 103 33.80 -2.36 21.05
C PRO A 103 34.01 -1.37 22.21
N ILE A 104 33.31 -0.25 22.16
CA ILE A 104 33.31 0.74 23.24
C ILE A 104 32.38 0.21 24.34
N ASP A 105 32.98 -0.15 25.48
CA ASP A 105 32.26 -0.62 26.67
C ASP A 105 32.62 0.28 27.86
N PRO A 106 31.93 1.44 28.02
CA PRO A 106 32.21 2.35 29.11
C PRO A 106 31.72 1.76 30.43
N THR A 107 32.49 1.94 31.50
CA THR A 107 32.03 1.57 32.84
C THR A 107 30.92 2.52 33.29
N ILE A 108 29.75 1.96 33.60
CA ILE A 108 28.57 2.74 33.97
C ILE A 108 28.35 2.66 35.49
N ASN A 109 28.14 3.81 36.13
CA ASN A 109 27.73 3.87 37.53
C ASN A 109 26.24 3.57 37.64
N LEU A 110 25.90 2.38 38.12
CA LEU A 110 24.52 1.92 38.23
C LEU A 110 23.63 2.86 39.06
N ARG A 111 24.19 3.52 40.08
CA ARG A 111 23.43 4.46 40.91
C ARG A 111 22.92 5.63 40.07
N ASP A 112 23.77 6.20 39.23
CA ASP A 112 23.46 7.41 38.48
C ASP A 112 22.42 7.09 37.38
N GLU A 113 22.59 5.97 36.67
CA GLU A 113 21.64 5.52 35.65
C GLU A 113 20.25 5.21 36.20
N ILE A 114 20.13 4.58 37.37
CA ILE A 114 18.82 4.18 37.92
C ILE A 114 17.91 5.39 38.15
N PHE A 115 18.50 6.54 38.52
CA PHE A 115 17.74 7.76 38.79
C PHE A 115 17.42 8.57 37.52
N ASP A 116 18.15 8.34 36.43
CA ASP A 116 17.98 9.03 35.15
C ASP A 116 17.04 8.27 34.17
N ILE A 117 16.45 7.13 34.58
CA ILE A 117 15.48 6.39 33.76
C ILE A 117 14.19 7.22 33.62
N GLU A 118 14.09 7.97 32.52
CA GLU A 118 12.81 8.49 32.06
C GLU A 118 11.91 7.33 31.61
N LEU A 119 10.81 7.12 32.32
CA LEU A 119 9.79 6.13 31.95
C LEU A 119 9.14 6.55 30.62
N ARG A 120 9.64 5.99 29.52
CA ARG A 120 9.05 6.19 28.20
C ARG A 120 7.60 5.68 28.23
N PRO A 121 6.59 6.51 27.92
CA PRO A 121 5.21 6.05 27.92
C PRO A 121 5.03 4.94 26.88
N ALA A 122 4.34 3.87 27.26
CA ALA A 122 4.04 2.76 26.36
C ALA A 122 3.25 3.29 25.15
N SER A 123 3.79 3.09 23.94
CA SER A 123 3.08 3.43 22.71
C SER A 123 1.95 2.42 22.50
N SER A 124 0.69 2.84 22.68
CA SER A 124 -0.46 2.06 22.27
C SER A 124 -0.59 2.10 20.75
N SER A 125 -0.58 0.94 20.09
CA SER A 125 -0.86 0.85 18.66
C SER A 125 -2.36 1.01 18.42
N THR A 126 -2.80 2.20 18.01
CA THR A 126 -4.17 2.43 17.53
C THR A 126 -4.25 2.15 16.03
N LEU A 127 -5.19 1.30 15.61
CA LEU A 127 -5.49 1.09 14.20
C LEU A 127 -6.27 2.30 13.67
N SER A 128 -5.65 3.09 12.79
CA SER A 128 -6.34 4.12 12.01
C SER A 128 -6.86 3.49 10.72
N SER A 129 -8.18 3.44 10.56
CA SER A 129 -8.79 3.13 9.27
C SER A 129 -8.85 4.41 8.46
N VAL A 130 -8.23 4.42 7.29
CA VAL A 130 -8.33 5.50 6.29
C VAL A 130 -8.90 4.85 5.04
N ASP A 131 -9.96 5.42 4.49
CA ASP A 131 -10.49 4.99 3.20
C ASP A 131 -9.50 5.39 2.10
N VAL A 132 -8.75 4.41 1.60
CA VAL A 132 -7.90 4.56 0.43
C VAL A 132 -8.75 4.20 -0.78
N SER A 133 -9.45 5.17 -1.35
CA SER A 133 -10.15 4.97 -2.62
C SER A 133 -9.14 4.71 -3.73
N CYS A 134 -9.30 3.60 -4.45
CA CYS A 134 -8.47 3.24 -5.61
C CYS A 134 -8.78 4.05 -6.88
N ASP A 135 -9.60 5.09 -6.81
CA ASP A 135 -9.85 5.99 -7.93
C ASP A 135 -8.71 7.02 -8.04
N LYS A 136 -7.62 6.55 -8.67
CA LYS A 136 -6.55 7.36 -9.26
C LYS A 136 -5.93 8.42 -8.34
N GLU A 137 -5.28 7.97 -7.28
CA GLU A 137 -4.06 8.66 -6.86
C GLU A 137 -2.87 8.00 -7.55
N GLU A 138 -2.32 8.65 -8.57
CA GLU A 138 -0.92 8.40 -8.90
C GLU A 138 -0.12 8.67 -7.63
N PRO A 139 0.76 7.74 -7.20
CA PRO A 139 1.55 7.96 -6.01
C PRO A 139 2.34 9.26 -6.17
N MET A 140 2.09 10.20 -5.26
CA MET A 140 2.74 11.50 -5.12
C MET A 140 4.23 11.40 -5.49
N GLN A 141 4.57 11.79 -6.72
CA GLN A 141 5.95 12.02 -7.10
C GLN A 141 6.34 13.33 -6.42
N LEU A 142 7.31 13.26 -5.49
CA LEU A 142 8.05 14.45 -5.09
C LEU A 142 8.77 14.97 -6.33
N SER A 143 8.19 15.96 -7.01
CA SER A 143 8.87 16.72 -8.05
C SER A 143 9.12 18.14 -7.57
N GLU A 144 10.38 18.51 -7.68
CA GLU A 144 10.90 19.87 -7.54
C GLU A 144 10.12 20.87 -8.41
N GLN A 145 10.14 22.12 -7.95
CA GLN A 145 9.42 23.28 -8.46
C GLN A 145 9.52 23.47 -9.99
N SER A 146 8.36 23.67 -10.63
CA SER A 146 8.23 24.66 -11.70
C SER A 146 6.78 25.10 -11.88
N GLU A 147 6.56 26.40 -11.76
CA GLU A 147 5.32 27.12 -12.10
C GLU A 147 5.06 27.01 -13.60
N LEU A 148 3.81 26.80 -14.00
CA LEU A 148 3.17 27.41 -15.18
C LEU A 148 1.69 26.99 -15.25
N ASP A 149 0.82 28.00 -15.24
CA ASP A 149 -0.61 27.92 -15.47
C ASP A 149 -0.96 27.15 -16.76
N SER A 150 -1.94 26.26 -16.69
CA SER A 150 -3.00 26.13 -17.70
C SER A 150 -4.09 25.18 -17.25
N GLU A 151 -5.33 25.65 -17.37
CA GLU A 151 -6.57 24.90 -17.25
C GLU A 151 -6.51 23.63 -18.11
N GLN A 152 -6.60 22.45 -17.49
CA GLN A 152 -6.82 21.20 -18.20
C GLN A 152 -8.14 20.58 -17.77
N GLU A 153 -9.10 20.64 -18.70
CA GLU A 153 -10.29 19.81 -18.70
C GLU A 153 -9.90 18.35 -18.50
N THR A 154 -10.48 17.72 -17.47
CA THR A 154 -10.30 16.28 -17.20
C THR A 154 -10.85 15.44 -18.36
N GLU A 155 -9.97 15.04 -19.26
CA GLU A 155 -10.25 14.06 -20.30
C GLU A 155 -10.29 12.66 -19.67
N VAL A 156 -11.51 12.18 -19.38
CA VAL A 156 -11.73 10.80 -18.90
C VAL A 156 -11.48 9.83 -20.06
N ARG A 157 -10.29 9.23 -20.09
CA ARG A 157 -9.92 8.11 -20.97
C ARG A 157 -10.85 6.90 -20.73
N LEU A 158 -11.80 6.70 -21.65
CA LEU A 158 -12.83 5.64 -21.61
C LEU A 158 -12.24 4.23 -21.75
N GLN A 159 -12.75 3.30 -20.92
CA GLN A 159 -12.49 1.85 -20.98
C GLN A 159 -13.33 1.13 -22.07
N PRO A 160 -12.97 -0.10 -22.52
CA PRO A 160 -13.21 -0.60 -23.88
C PRO A 160 -14.63 -1.15 -24.19
N ASN A 161 -15.66 -0.79 -23.42
CA ASN A 161 -17.05 -1.21 -23.66
C ASN A 161 -18.04 -0.04 -23.72
N THR A 162 -17.58 1.13 -24.16
CA THR A 162 -18.37 2.36 -24.27
C THR A 162 -19.68 2.16 -25.02
N ASP A 163 -19.70 1.33 -26.06
CA ASP A 163 -20.89 1.16 -26.91
C ASP A 163 -22.09 0.52 -26.19
N GLN A 164 -21.85 -0.42 -25.28
CA GLN A 164 -22.93 -1.08 -24.53
C GLN A 164 -23.44 -0.18 -23.40
N PHE A 165 -22.54 0.53 -22.73
CA PHE A 165 -22.89 1.49 -21.67
C PHE A 165 -23.61 2.71 -22.23
N THR A 166 -23.18 3.23 -23.38
CA THR A 166 -23.85 4.33 -24.07
C THR A 166 -25.23 3.94 -24.55
N LYS A 167 -25.41 2.71 -25.06
CA LYS A 167 -26.73 2.17 -25.42
C LYS A 167 -27.64 2.02 -24.21
N TYR A 168 -27.12 1.48 -23.10
CA TYR A 168 -27.88 1.36 -21.86
C TYR A 168 -28.31 2.74 -21.32
N TYR A 169 -27.37 3.69 -21.31
CA TYR A 169 -27.63 5.07 -20.91
C TYR A 169 -28.67 5.74 -21.81
N SER A 170 -28.53 5.64 -23.14
CA SER A 170 -29.46 6.25 -24.08
C SER A 170 -30.86 5.65 -23.95
N THR A 171 -30.98 4.32 -23.85
CA THR A 171 -32.27 3.65 -23.63
C THR A 171 -32.93 4.08 -22.33
N LEU A 172 -32.16 4.25 -21.25
CA LEU A 172 -32.71 4.72 -19.98
C LEU A 172 -33.19 6.18 -20.08
N VAL A 173 -32.37 7.08 -20.59
CA VAL A 173 -32.73 8.51 -20.75
C VAL A 173 -33.90 8.68 -21.71
N GLU A 174 -33.92 7.97 -22.84
CA GLU A 174 -35.03 7.99 -23.79
C GLU A 174 -36.32 7.46 -23.15
N SER A 175 -36.25 6.39 -22.35
CA SER A 175 -37.41 5.86 -21.63
C SER A 175 -37.94 6.82 -20.55
N LEU A 176 -37.09 7.68 -19.99
CA LEU A 176 -37.48 8.72 -19.05
C LEU A 176 -38.09 9.94 -19.75
N LEU A 177 -37.68 10.24 -20.99
CA LEU A 177 -38.22 11.36 -21.76
C LEU A 177 -39.47 10.99 -22.59
N THR A 178 -39.72 9.69 -22.79
CA THR A 178 -40.84 9.14 -23.58
C THR A 178 -41.95 8.62 -22.66
N ASP A 179 -43.22 8.73 -23.06
CA ASP A 179 -44.39 8.29 -22.26
C ASP A 179 -44.56 6.76 -22.13
N ASN A 180 -43.52 5.98 -22.38
CA ASN A 180 -43.57 4.51 -22.37
C ASN A 180 -43.29 3.94 -20.97
N LYS A 181 -44.29 4.06 -20.09
CA LYS A 181 -44.25 3.61 -18.68
C LYS A 181 -43.75 2.17 -18.44
N PRO A 182 -44.16 1.12 -19.20
CA PRO A 182 -43.73 -0.25 -18.90
C PRO A 182 -42.23 -0.47 -19.13
N VAL A 183 -41.64 0.15 -20.16
CA VAL A 183 -40.20 0.06 -20.43
C VAL A 183 -39.40 0.75 -19.34
N PHE A 184 -39.87 1.91 -18.89
CA PHE A 184 -39.24 2.66 -17.81
C PHE A 184 -39.23 1.89 -16.48
N CYS A 185 -40.32 1.20 -16.12
CA CYS A 185 -40.37 0.36 -14.92
C CYS A 185 -39.38 -0.81 -14.95
N GLU A 186 -39.18 -1.44 -16.11
CA GLU A 186 -38.20 -2.50 -16.28
C GLU A 186 -36.77 -1.96 -16.12
N MET A 187 -36.48 -0.80 -16.71
CA MET A 187 -35.19 -0.12 -16.58
C MET A 187 -34.88 0.29 -15.13
N LEU A 188 -35.87 0.72 -14.35
CA LEU A 188 -35.69 1.02 -12.93
C LEU A 188 -35.40 -0.22 -12.08
N THR A 189 -35.95 -1.37 -12.47
CA THR A 189 -35.71 -2.65 -11.79
C THR A 189 -34.30 -3.16 -12.07
N ASP A 190 -33.85 -3.03 -13.32
CA ASP A 190 -32.45 -3.32 -13.69
C ASP A 190 -31.48 -2.37 -12.96
N LEU A 191 -31.75 -1.06 -12.98
CA LEU A 191 -30.90 -0.06 -12.30
C LEU A 191 -30.74 -0.30 -10.80
N ARG A 192 -31.74 -0.89 -10.14
CA ARG A 192 -31.69 -1.25 -8.71
C ARG A 192 -30.80 -2.45 -8.41
N SER A 193 -30.66 -3.39 -9.34
CA SER A 193 -30.01 -4.68 -9.10
C SER A 193 -28.68 -4.86 -9.83
N ASN A 194 -28.46 -4.12 -10.92
CA ASN A 194 -27.36 -4.34 -11.83
C ASN A 194 -26.03 -3.75 -11.29
N PRO A 195 -25.01 -4.59 -11.01
CA PRO A 195 -23.72 -4.14 -10.50
C PRO A 195 -22.83 -3.50 -11.58
N ARG A 196 -23.13 -3.72 -12.87
CA ARG A 196 -22.30 -3.26 -13.98
C ARG A 196 -22.59 -1.81 -14.38
N VAL A 197 -23.56 -1.16 -13.74
CA VAL A 197 -23.96 0.21 -14.07
C VAL A 197 -23.06 1.26 -13.41
N ALA A 198 -22.14 0.87 -12.52
CA ALA A 198 -21.22 1.79 -11.83
C ALA A 198 -20.49 2.79 -12.76
N PRO A 199 -19.97 2.41 -13.95
CA PRO A 199 -19.35 3.36 -14.88
C PRO A 199 -20.30 4.41 -15.46
N CYS A 200 -21.61 4.14 -15.47
CA CYS A 200 -22.64 5.06 -15.99
C CYS A 200 -23.13 6.06 -14.93
N VAL A 201 -22.90 5.78 -13.64
CA VAL A 201 -23.33 6.60 -12.49
C VAL A 201 -22.97 8.09 -12.64
N PRO A 202 -21.72 8.51 -12.96
CA PRO A 202 -21.40 9.93 -13.07
C PRO A 202 -22.23 10.64 -14.15
N TYR A 203 -22.51 9.96 -15.26
CA TYR A 203 -23.34 10.50 -16.35
C TYR A 203 -24.80 10.59 -15.94
N PHE A 204 -25.35 9.58 -15.25
CA PHE A 204 -26.71 9.62 -14.72
C PHE A 204 -26.88 10.72 -13.68
N VAL A 205 -25.94 10.90 -12.76
CA VAL A 205 -25.99 11.96 -11.74
C VAL A 205 -25.95 13.34 -12.41
N THR A 206 -25.07 13.53 -13.39
CA THR A 206 -24.96 14.79 -14.13
C THR A 206 -26.22 15.07 -14.96
N PHE A 207 -26.81 14.05 -15.57
CA PHE A 207 -28.08 14.17 -16.27
C PHE A 207 -29.22 14.52 -15.31
N LEU A 208 -29.39 13.78 -14.20
CA LEU A 208 -30.48 13.99 -13.25
C LEU A 208 -30.39 15.37 -12.59
N THR A 209 -29.19 15.80 -12.20
CA THR A 209 -28.98 17.15 -11.66
C THR A 209 -29.37 18.22 -12.68
N LYS A 210 -28.87 18.16 -13.93
CA LYS A 210 -29.19 19.16 -14.96
C LYS A 210 -30.65 19.13 -15.41
N ALA A 211 -31.20 17.94 -15.69
CA ALA A 211 -32.56 17.78 -16.18
C ALA A 211 -33.61 18.17 -15.12
N SER A 212 -33.29 18.02 -13.82
CA SER A 212 -34.21 18.42 -12.75
C SER A 212 -34.40 19.92 -12.73
N LEU A 213 -33.36 20.71 -13.01
CA LEU A 213 -33.41 22.17 -13.01
C LEU A 213 -34.17 22.76 -14.22
N VAL A 214 -34.39 21.98 -15.27
CA VAL A 214 -34.93 22.48 -16.55
C VAL A 214 -36.36 21.96 -16.81
N SER A 215 -36.80 20.94 -16.07
CA SER A 215 -38.08 20.27 -16.32
C SER A 215 -39.20 20.84 -15.46
N HIS A 216 -40.21 21.44 -16.07
CA HIS A 216 -41.44 21.91 -15.37
C HIS A 216 -42.58 20.87 -15.37
N ASP A 217 -42.34 19.69 -15.94
CA ASP A 217 -43.33 18.62 -16.09
C ASP A 217 -43.31 17.68 -14.88
N LEU A 218 -44.42 17.64 -14.13
CA LEU A 218 -44.56 16.87 -12.90
C LEU A 218 -44.35 15.37 -13.12
N ASP A 219 -44.79 14.82 -14.25
CA ASP A 219 -44.62 13.40 -14.53
C ASP A 219 -43.13 13.06 -14.70
N LYS A 220 -42.38 13.90 -15.43
CA LYS A 220 -40.93 13.74 -15.64
C LYS A 220 -40.14 13.94 -14.36
N LEU A 221 -40.48 14.95 -13.56
CA LEU A 221 -39.88 15.16 -12.23
C LEU A 221 -40.11 13.95 -11.30
N SER A 222 -41.30 13.35 -11.34
CA SER A 222 -41.59 12.13 -10.59
C SER A 222 -40.73 10.95 -11.05
N TRP A 223 -40.53 10.77 -12.36
CA TRP A 223 -39.68 9.73 -12.93
C TRP A 223 -38.20 9.93 -12.59
N MET A 224 -37.73 11.17 -12.54
CA MET A 224 -36.39 11.50 -12.07
C MET A 224 -36.19 11.10 -10.61
N LEU A 225 -37.15 11.40 -9.73
CA LEU A 225 -37.13 10.96 -8.33
C LEU A 225 -37.14 9.43 -8.20
N TYR A 226 -37.94 8.72 -9.00
CA TYR A 226 -37.92 7.25 -9.03
C TYR A 226 -36.57 6.69 -9.50
N THR A 227 -35.91 7.36 -10.44
CA THR A 227 -34.57 6.98 -10.92
C THR A 227 -33.51 7.19 -9.84
N MET A 228 -33.50 8.34 -9.17
CA MET A 228 -32.62 8.61 -8.03
C MET A 228 -32.83 7.56 -6.92
N LYS A 229 -34.09 7.23 -6.61
CA LYS A 229 -34.41 6.19 -5.64
C LYS A 229 -33.90 4.82 -6.07
N ALA A 230 -34.03 4.44 -7.34
CA ALA A 230 -33.52 3.16 -7.85
C ALA A 230 -31.98 3.08 -7.74
N MET A 231 -31.27 4.18 -8.00
CA MET A 231 -29.81 4.26 -7.80
C MET A 231 -29.42 4.13 -6.33
N LEU A 232 -30.11 4.83 -5.42
CA LEU A 232 -29.85 4.79 -3.97
C LEU A 232 -30.16 3.43 -3.32
N MET A 233 -31.08 2.66 -3.92
CA MET A 233 -31.44 1.32 -3.45
C MET A 233 -30.50 0.23 -3.99
N ASN A 234 -29.54 0.56 -4.87
CA ASN A 234 -28.63 -0.43 -5.43
C ASN A 234 -27.42 -0.66 -4.49
N PRO A 235 -27.28 -1.85 -3.88
CA PRO A 235 -26.21 -2.14 -2.92
C PRO A 235 -24.83 -2.21 -3.56
N ASN A 236 -24.75 -2.33 -4.89
CA ASN A 236 -23.50 -2.47 -5.63
C ASN A 236 -22.92 -1.13 -6.09
N LEU A 237 -23.57 0.00 -5.76
CA LEU A 237 -23.14 1.33 -6.19
C LEU A 237 -22.64 2.16 -4.99
N SER A 238 -21.45 2.72 -5.12
CA SER A 238 -20.93 3.73 -4.20
C SER A 238 -21.35 5.12 -4.68
N LEU A 239 -22.35 5.71 -4.03
CA LEU A 239 -22.84 7.05 -4.36
C LEU A 239 -22.29 8.17 -3.47
N VAL A 240 -21.31 7.86 -2.60
CA VAL A 240 -20.81 8.75 -1.53
C VAL A 240 -20.42 10.13 -2.08
N ASP A 241 -19.68 10.19 -3.18
CA ASP A 241 -19.24 11.45 -3.80
C ASP A 241 -20.35 12.20 -4.55
N TYR A 242 -21.47 11.52 -4.83
CA TYR A 242 -22.60 12.03 -5.60
C TYR A 242 -23.83 12.35 -4.74
N LEU A 243 -23.78 12.10 -3.42
CA LEU A 243 -24.91 12.32 -2.51
C LEU A 243 -25.35 13.79 -2.47
N ASN A 244 -24.40 14.73 -2.39
CA ASN A 244 -24.73 16.16 -2.29
C ASN A 244 -25.40 16.71 -3.57
N PRO A 245 -24.90 16.44 -4.79
CA PRO A 245 -25.59 16.80 -6.01
C PRO A 245 -26.98 16.16 -6.15
N LEU A 246 -27.11 14.87 -5.84
CA LEU A 246 -28.39 14.16 -5.91
C LEU A 246 -29.41 14.70 -4.92
N LEU A 247 -28.98 15.02 -3.70
CA LEU A 247 -29.84 15.62 -2.67
C LEU A 247 -30.36 16.99 -3.12
N SER A 248 -29.48 17.82 -3.70
CA SER A 248 -29.85 19.15 -4.20
C SER A 248 -30.89 19.06 -5.32
N SER A 249 -30.70 18.10 -6.23
CA SER A 249 -31.63 17.83 -7.34
C SER A 249 -32.98 17.29 -6.84
N ALA A 250 -32.98 16.36 -5.88
CA ALA A 250 -34.20 15.85 -5.28
C ALA A 250 -34.99 16.94 -4.53
N MET A 251 -34.30 17.82 -3.80
CA MET A 251 -34.90 18.96 -3.14
C MET A 251 -35.57 19.91 -4.13
N TYR A 252 -34.93 20.18 -5.28
CA TYR A 252 -35.52 20.99 -6.34
C TYR A 252 -36.82 20.37 -6.88
N CYS A 253 -36.80 19.08 -7.24
CA CYS A 253 -37.98 18.37 -7.74
C CYS A 253 -39.17 18.38 -6.77
N VAL A 254 -38.94 18.48 -5.46
CA VAL A 254 -40.01 18.52 -4.44
C VAL A 254 -40.53 19.95 -4.21
N LEU A 255 -39.69 20.96 -4.33
CA LEU A 255 -40.05 22.36 -4.06
C LEU A 255 -40.72 23.05 -5.26
N GLU A 256 -40.33 22.70 -6.48
CA GLU A 256 -40.89 23.29 -7.70
C GLU A 256 -42.41 23.04 -7.90
N PRO A 257 -42.95 21.83 -7.65
CA PRO A 257 -44.39 21.59 -7.70
C PRO A 257 -45.21 22.49 -6.78
N LEU A 258 -44.66 22.88 -5.62
CA LEU A 258 -45.29 23.81 -4.67
C LEU A 258 -45.37 25.23 -5.21
N ALA A 259 -44.42 25.66 -6.04
CA ALA A 259 -44.43 26.99 -6.66
C ALA A 259 -45.46 27.06 -7.80
N ALA A 260 -45.66 25.95 -8.53
CA ALA A 260 -46.67 25.86 -9.60
C ALA A 260 -48.10 25.71 -9.07
N SER A 261 -48.32 25.15 -7.88
CA SER A 261 -49.67 24.99 -7.29
C SER A 261 -50.21 26.23 -6.56
N ILE A 262 -49.42 27.31 -6.46
CA ILE A 262 -49.79 28.57 -5.77
C ILE A 262 -50.18 29.69 -6.76
N ASN A 263 -50.06 29.47 -8.07
CA ASN A 263 -50.53 30.38 -9.13
C ASN A 263 -51.73 29.82 -9.89
#